data_AF-A0A536CY86-F1
#
_entry.id   AF-A0A536CY86-F1
#
_cell.length_a   1.000
_cell.length_b   1.000
_cell.length_c   1.000
_cell.angle_alpha   90.00
_cell.angle_beta   90.00
_cell.angle_gamma   90.00
#
_symmetry.space_group_name_H-M   'P 1'
#
loop_
_entity.id
_entity.type
_entity.pdbx_description
1 polymer ?
#
loop_
_entity_poly.entity_id
_entity_poly.type
_entity_poly.pdbx_seq_one_letter_code
_entity_poly.pdbx_strand_id
1 'polypeptide(L)'
;MRRYSASDPFARALLSGFIASTAMQLAFALGCSAVLLLANGQAAGPASSWFQSLRNSGLVDLTRPALHQAIGLYFLVGLLWAVVYTHMFQHRLSGPQWERGLLFACVPWLFSVLVLLPVAGAGPLGLALAAGPLPLIGSLALHALYGVTLAVLSSSFGDGVMARPRSGEAQVIALQNAEFCAALGVVGGLALGAGLGLVLVNVNQAGNGSAWLGMHPFGLVAASTVTGGALGGLVGSFFGLGRVEAYVKRT
;
A
#
# COMPACT_ATOMS: atom_id res chain seq x y z
N MET A 1 23.33 27.83 0.08
CA MET A 1 22.27 27.06 -0.61
C MET A 1 22.52 25.58 -0.38
N ARG A 2 21.77 24.92 0.51
CA ARG A 2 21.89 23.46 0.69
C ARG A 2 21.30 22.79 -0.54
N ARG A 3 22.14 22.08 -1.31
CA ARG A 3 21.68 21.23 -2.40
C ARG A 3 20.91 20.07 -1.77
N TYR A 4 19.58 20.08 -1.89
CA TYR A 4 18.74 18.91 -1.59
C TYR A 4 19.06 17.85 -2.63
N SER A 5 20.01 16.98 -2.29
CA SER A 5 20.36 15.80 -3.06
C SER A 5 19.37 14.67 -2.71
N ALA A 6 19.06 13.79 -3.66
CA ALA A 6 18.25 12.58 -3.48
C ALA A 6 18.79 11.62 -2.39
N SER A 7 19.91 11.95 -1.74
CA SER A 7 20.49 11.31 -0.57
C SER A 7 19.82 11.65 0.77
N ASP A 8 18.86 12.58 0.82
CA ASP A 8 18.20 12.97 2.08
C ASP A 8 17.38 11.79 2.66
N PRO A 9 17.70 11.28 3.87
CA PRO A 9 16.94 10.21 4.51
C PRO A 9 15.45 10.55 4.65
N PHE A 10 15.10 11.82 4.81
CA PHE A 10 13.70 12.25 4.89
C PHE A 10 12.97 12.07 3.56
N ALA A 11 13.57 12.49 2.44
CA ALA A 11 13.00 12.31 1.11
C ALA A 11 12.84 10.82 0.77
N ARG A 12 13.82 10.00 1.14
CA ARG A 12 13.76 8.54 0.99
C ARG A 12 12.61 7.93 1.77
N ALA A 13 12.44 8.33 3.03
CA ALA A 13 11.34 7.86 3.88
C ALA A 13 9.98 8.24 3.29
N LEU A 14 9.82 9.46 2.78
CA LEU A 14 8.58 9.90 2.16
C LEU A 14 8.28 9.11 0.88
N LEU A 15 9.28 8.91 0.00
CA LEU A 15 9.09 8.15 -1.23
C LEU A 15 8.74 6.68 -0.95
N SER A 16 9.49 6.01 -0.08
CA SER A 16 9.23 4.59 0.24
C SER A 16 7.91 4.43 1.00
N GLY A 17 7.61 5.37 1.91
CA GLY A 17 6.35 5.47 2.63
C GLY A 17 5.14 5.71 1.72
N PHE A 18 5.26 6.59 0.73
CA PHE A 18 4.21 6.85 -0.26
C PHE A 18 3.84 5.56 -0.99
N ILE A 19 4.84 4.82 -1.46
CA ILE A 19 4.66 3.58 -2.23
C ILE A 19 4.05 2.50 -1.35
N ALA A 20 4.63 2.27 -0.17
CA ALA A 20 4.17 1.27 0.76
C ALA A 20 2.73 1.54 1.21
N SER A 21 2.40 2.80 1.55
CA SER A 21 1.05 3.19 1.97
C SER A 21 0.05 3.01 0.85
N THR A 22 0.43 3.25 -0.41
CA THR A 22 -0.49 3.08 -1.52
C THR A 22 -0.65 1.61 -1.91
N ALA A 23 0.42 0.81 -1.88
CA ALA A 23 0.33 -0.65 -2.03
C ALA A 23 -0.59 -1.27 -0.98
N MET A 24 -0.47 -0.83 0.28
CA MET A 24 -1.34 -1.26 1.38
C MET A 24 -2.80 -0.85 1.15
N GLN A 25 -3.06 0.38 0.69
CA GLN A 25 -4.43 0.83 0.38
C GLN A 25 -5.06 0.04 -0.77
N LEU A 26 -4.30 -0.27 -1.83
CA LEU A 26 -4.78 -1.11 -2.92
C LEU A 26 -5.10 -2.54 -2.42
N ALA A 27 -4.21 -3.12 -1.61
CA ALA A 27 -4.44 -4.43 -1.00
C ALA A 27 -5.66 -4.41 -0.06
N PHE A 28 -5.87 -3.32 0.68
CA PHE A 28 -7.05 -3.14 1.52
C PHE A 28 -8.33 -3.06 0.67
N ALA A 29 -8.33 -2.29 -0.41
CA ALA A 29 -9.47 -2.18 -1.33
C ALA A 29 -9.81 -3.54 -1.99
N LEU A 30 -8.79 -4.29 -2.40
CA LEU A 30 -8.94 -5.67 -2.89
C LEU A 30 -9.49 -6.60 -1.80
N GLY A 31 -9.00 -6.48 -0.56
CA GLY A 31 -9.49 -7.21 0.59
C GLY A 31 -10.97 -6.93 0.88
N CYS A 32 -11.37 -5.65 0.88
CA CYS A 32 -12.78 -5.26 1.01
C CYS A 32 -13.64 -5.83 -0.12
N SER A 33 -13.15 -5.81 -1.36
CA SER A 33 -13.84 -6.41 -2.51
C SER A 33 -14.05 -7.91 -2.32
N ALA A 34 -13.01 -8.63 -1.87
CA ALA A 34 -13.10 -10.04 -1.55
C ALA A 34 -14.10 -10.32 -0.41
N VAL A 35 -14.10 -9.51 0.66
CA VAL A 35 -15.07 -9.64 1.75
C VAL A 35 -16.50 -9.50 1.24
N LEU A 36 -16.78 -8.53 0.37
CA LEU A 36 -18.13 -8.32 -0.19
C LEU A 36 -18.56 -9.48 -1.10
N LEU A 37 -17.66 -9.98 -1.95
CA LEU A 37 -17.93 -11.13 -2.81
C LEU A 37 -18.22 -12.39 -1.98
N LEU A 38 -17.40 -12.66 -0.97
CA LEU A 38 -17.51 -13.84 -0.13
C LEU A 38 -18.68 -13.76 0.85
N ALA A 39 -19.05 -12.56 1.31
CA ALA A 39 -20.24 -12.34 2.13
C ALA A 39 -21.55 -12.58 1.36
N ASN A 40 -21.55 -12.35 0.03
CA ASN A 40 -22.69 -12.60 -0.86
C ASN A 40 -22.80 -14.06 -1.33
N GLY A 41 -21.76 -14.88 -1.10
CA GLY A 41 -21.77 -16.28 -1.49
C GLY A 41 -22.77 -17.10 -0.67
N GLN A 42 -23.43 -18.09 -1.31
CA GLN A 42 -24.35 -19.01 -0.63
C GLN A 42 -23.65 -20.12 0.19
N ALA A 43 -22.35 -19.97 0.45
CA ALA A 43 -21.59 -20.97 1.18
C ALA A 43 -22.03 -21.00 2.65
N ALA A 44 -22.47 -22.16 3.13
CA ALA A 44 -22.80 -22.39 4.54
C ALA A 44 -21.53 -22.73 5.32
N GLY A 45 -21.20 -21.96 6.35
CA GLY A 45 -20.08 -22.24 7.25
C GLY A 45 -19.66 -21.05 8.14
N PRO A 46 -18.80 -21.28 9.14
CA PRO A 46 -18.33 -20.21 10.03
C PRO A 46 -17.58 -19.11 9.27
N ALA A 47 -16.86 -19.44 8.19
CA ALA A 47 -16.19 -18.46 7.36
C ALA A 47 -17.15 -17.46 6.70
N SER A 48 -18.29 -17.90 6.15
CA SER A 48 -19.26 -16.98 5.54
C SER A 48 -19.91 -16.08 6.58
N SER A 49 -20.19 -16.60 7.78
CA SER A 49 -20.68 -15.80 8.91
C SER A 49 -19.66 -14.72 9.36
N TRP A 50 -18.36 -15.00 9.28
CA TRP A 50 -17.31 -14.03 9.57
C TRP A 50 -17.27 -12.90 8.53
N PHE A 51 -17.36 -13.22 7.24
CA PHE A 51 -17.42 -12.22 6.17
C PHE A 51 -18.68 -11.36 6.28
N GLN A 52 -19.83 -11.96 6.61
CA GLN A 52 -21.08 -11.23 6.83
C GLN A 52 -21.01 -10.32 8.06
N SER A 53 -20.45 -10.81 9.18
CA SER A 53 -20.27 -10.01 10.41
C SER A 53 -19.33 -8.84 10.18
N LEU A 54 -18.23 -9.05 9.44
CA LEU A 54 -17.31 -7.97 9.09
C LEU A 54 -17.98 -6.91 8.22
N ARG A 55 -18.75 -7.34 7.22
CA ARG A 55 -19.48 -6.44 6.32
C ARG A 55 -20.52 -5.59 7.04
N ASN A 56 -21.24 -6.18 7.98
CA ASN A 56 -22.34 -5.54 8.70
C ASN A 56 -21.89 -4.89 10.03
N SER A 57 -20.58 -4.68 10.19
CA SER A 57 -20.02 -4.12 11.42
C SER A 57 -20.13 -2.59 11.46
N GLY A 58 -20.29 -2.03 12.66
CA GLY A 58 -20.32 -0.58 12.88
C GLY A 58 -19.05 0.15 12.42
N LEU A 59 -17.93 -0.56 12.22
CA LEU A 59 -16.71 0.00 11.65
C LEU A 59 -16.90 0.46 10.19
N VAL A 60 -17.71 -0.28 9.42
CA VAL A 60 -18.07 0.10 8.04
C VAL A 60 -19.01 1.31 8.06
N ASP A 61 -19.93 1.39 9.02
CA ASP A 61 -20.86 2.50 9.15
C ASP A 61 -20.19 3.81 9.59
N LEU A 62 -19.21 3.73 10.49
CA LEU A 62 -18.40 4.87 10.93
C LEU A 62 -17.50 5.43 9.82
N THR A 63 -16.97 4.54 8.98
CA THR A 63 -16.05 4.94 7.90
C THR A 63 -16.78 5.42 6.64
N ARG A 64 -18.06 5.08 6.46
CA ARG A 64 -18.87 5.51 5.30
C ARG A 64 -18.93 7.03 5.08
N PRO A 65 -19.31 7.87 6.06
CA PRO A 65 -19.47 9.31 5.83
C PRO A 65 -18.12 10.05 5.74
N ALA A 66 -17.08 9.53 6.38
CA ALA A 66 -15.77 10.17 6.50
C ALA A 66 -14.66 9.43 5.73
N LEU A 67 -15.00 8.59 4.75
CA LEU A 67 -14.02 7.70 4.12
C LEU A 67 -12.81 8.44 3.57
N HIS A 68 -13.04 9.52 2.81
CA HIS A 68 -11.96 10.29 2.21
C HIS A 68 -11.00 10.85 3.28
N GLN A 69 -11.52 11.23 4.44
CA GLN A 69 -10.73 11.66 5.59
C GLN A 69 -9.99 10.48 6.23
N ALA A 70 -10.64 9.33 6.37
CA ALA A 70 -10.03 8.11 6.91
C ALA A 70 -8.88 7.61 6.02
N ILE A 71 -9.07 7.60 4.70
CA ILE A 71 -8.04 7.28 3.71
C ILE A 71 -6.86 8.26 3.84
N GLY A 72 -7.15 9.56 3.87
CA GLY A 72 -6.12 10.59 4.02
C GLY A 72 -5.34 10.44 5.33
N LEU A 73 -6.02 10.23 6.45
CA LEU A 73 -5.40 10.03 7.76
C LEU A 73 -4.57 8.75 7.77
N TYR A 74 -5.08 7.64 7.24
CA TYR A 74 -4.37 6.37 7.17
C TYR A 74 -3.08 6.50 6.34
N PHE A 75 -3.16 7.23 5.23
CA PHE A 75 -2.03 7.53 4.39
C PHE A 75 -0.98 8.38 5.12
N LEU A 76 -1.39 9.46 5.81
CA LEU A 76 -0.49 10.31 6.59
C LEU A 76 0.18 9.56 7.74
N VAL A 77 -0.56 8.70 8.44
CA VAL A 77 -0.01 7.83 9.49
C VAL A 77 0.98 6.83 8.89
N GLY A 78 0.72 6.30 7.69
CA GLY A 78 1.69 5.52 6.92
C GLY A 78 2.99 6.29 6.69
N LEU A 79 2.91 7.52 6.15
CA LEU A 79 4.10 8.36 5.97
C LEU A 79 4.86 8.63 7.28
N LEU A 80 4.15 8.85 8.39
CA LEU A 80 4.77 9.00 9.70
C LEU A 80 5.55 7.74 10.10
N TRP A 81 4.97 6.55 9.93
CA TRP A 81 5.67 5.29 10.18
C TRP A 81 6.87 5.09 9.27
N ALA A 82 6.82 5.57 8.03
CA ALA A 82 7.96 5.51 7.11
C ALA A 82 9.14 6.35 7.63
N VAL A 83 8.86 7.57 8.10
CA VAL A 83 9.87 8.43 8.76
C VAL A 83 10.43 7.75 10.01
N VAL A 84 9.57 7.20 10.87
CA VAL A 84 9.99 6.46 12.08
C VAL A 84 10.88 5.27 11.71
N TYR A 85 10.50 4.49 10.71
CA TYR A 85 11.30 3.37 10.24
C TYR A 85 12.69 3.80 9.81
N THR A 86 12.78 4.76 8.89
CA THR A 86 14.05 5.23 8.31
C THR A 86 14.97 5.82 9.37
N HIS A 87 14.46 6.63 10.30
CA HIS A 87 15.30 7.30 11.29
C HIS A 87 15.61 6.46 12.53
N MET A 88 14.70 5.59 12.97
CA MET A 88 14.84 4.89 14.24
C MET A 88 15.13 3.40 14.09
N PHE A 89 14.56 2.72 13.10
CA PHE A 89 14.62 1.25 12.99
C PHE A 89 15.56 0.76 11.90
N GLN A 90 15.80 1.55 10.86
CA GLN A 90 16.57 1.13 9.68
C GLN A 90 17.99 0.67 10.03
N HIS A 91 18.61 1.21 11.07
CA HIS A 91 19.96 0.80 11.49
C HIS A 91 19.96 -0.14 12.70
N ARG A 92 18.81 -0.39 13.31
CA ARG A 92 18.68 -1.24 14.52
C ARG A 92 18.26 -2.67 14.20
N LEU A 93 17.60 -2.88 13.07
CA LEU A 93 17.15 -4.19 12.62
C LEU A 93 18.22 -4.81 11.71
N SER A 94 18.71 -5.99 12.09
CA SER A 94 19.64 -6.81 11.30
C SER A 94 18.88 -7.71 10.32
N GLY A 95 19.59 -8.23 9.32
CA GLY A 95 19.07 -9.19 8.35
C GLY A 95 18.64 -8.60 7.00
N PRO A 96 18.11 -9.45 6.10
CA PRO A 96 17.57 -9.06 4.81
C PRO A 96 16.50 -7.95 4.91
N GLN A 97 16.39 -7.15 3.84
CA GLN A 97 15.50 -5.98 3.81
C GLN A 97 14.03 -6.35 4.08
N TRP A 98 13.56 -7.48 3.54
CA TRP A 98 12.19 -7.94 3.74
C TRP A 98 11.92 -8.39 5.18
N GLU A 99 12.87 -9.06 5.84
CA GLU A 99 12.74 -9.49 7.25
C GLU A 99 12.64 -8.28 8.18
N ARG A 100 13.49 -7.27 7.95
CA ARG A 100 13.44 -6.01 8.70
C ARG A 100 12.09 -5.31 8.54
N GLY A 101 11.53 -5.36 7.34
CA GLY A 101 10.19 -4.86 7.06
C GLY A 101 9.10 -5.59 7.84
N LEU A 102 9.16 -6.93 7.89
CA LEU A 102 8.22 -7.74 8.68
C LEU A 102 8.34 -7.47 10.18
N LEU A 103 9.57 -7.42 10.71
CA LEU A 103 9.81 -7.11 12.12
C LEU A 103 9.31 -5.72 12.48
N PHE A 104 9.57 -4.73 11.63
CA PHE A 104 9.05 -3.39 11.82
C PHE A 104 7.53 -3.37 11.75
N ALA A 105 6.90 -4.08 10.81
CA ALA A 105 5.45 -4.13 10.63
C ALA A 105 4.68 -4.58 11.86
N CYS A 106 5.30 -5.38 12.75
CA CYS A 106 4.70 -5.74 14.03
C CYS A 106 4.37 -4.52 14.89
N VAL A 107 5.17 -3.44 14.83
CA VAL A 107 4.95 -2.23 15.64
C VAL A 107 3.68 -1.46 15.21
N PRO A 108 3.53 -1.00 13.96
CA PRO A 108 2.30 -0.35 13.51
C PRO A 108 1.10 -1.30 13.55
N TRP A 109 1.30 -2.61 13.33
CA TRP A 109 0.22 -3.59 13.46
C TRP A 109 -0.30 -3.68 14.90
N LEU A 110 0.59 -3.83 15.89
CA LEU A 110 0.21 -3.84 17.31
C LEU A 110 -0.47 -2.53 17.70
N PHE A 111 0.06 -1.39 17.24
CA PHE A 111 -0.60 -0.09 17.44
C PHE A 111 -2.00 -0.07 16.82
N SER A 112 -2.17 -0.61 15.61
CA SER A 112 -3.47 -0.69 14.95
C SER A 112 -4.46 -1.55 15.73
N VAL A 113 -4.07 -2.75 16.18
CA VAL A 113 -5.01 -3.71 16.79
C VAL A 113 -5.27 -3.44 18.27
N LEU A 114 -4.36 -2.75 18.96
CA LEU A 114 -4.46 -2.42 20.39
C LEU A 114 -4.92 -0.99 20.66
N VAL A 115 -4.78 -0.08 19.70
CA VAL A 115 -5.15 1.34 19.86
C VAL A 115 -6.22 1.73 18.85
N LEU A 116 -5.95 1.61 17.54
CA LEU A 116 -6.86 2.12 16.52
C LEU A 116 -8.18 1.35 16.45
N LEU A 117 -8.15 0.01 16.49
CA LEU A 117 -9.36 -0.81 16.46
C LEU A 117 -10.27 -0.56 17.68
N PRO A 118 -9.77 -0.56 18.93
CA PRO A 118 -10.58 -0.17 20.08
C PRO A 118 -11.21 1.23 19.96
N VAL A 119 -10.41 2.23 19.53
CA VAL A 119 -10.90 3.61 19.35
C VAL A 119 -11.99 3.67 18.27
N ALA A 120 -11.89 2.85 17.23
CA ALA A 120 -12.90 2.73 16.18
C ALA A 120 -14.12 1.87 16.58
N GLY A 121 -14.21 1.43 17.84
CA GLY A 121 -15.32 0.62 18.34
C GLY A 121 -15.26 -0.86 17.96
N ALA A 122 -14.18 -1.33 17.33
CA ALA A 122 -13.98 -2.74 16.97
C ALA A 122 -13.45 -3.61 18.12
N GLY A 123 -13.13 -2.99 19.26
CA GLY A 123 -12.52 -3.66 20.41
C GLY A 123 -11.07 -4.11 20.16
N PRO A 124 -10.38 -4.61 21.20
CA PRO A 124 -9.01 -5.10 21.07
C PRO A 124 -8.98 -6.30 20.11
N LEU A 125 -7.97 -6.34 19.23
CA LEU A 125 -7.81 -7.38 18.21
C LEU A 125 -8.98 -7.50 17.20
N GLY A 126 -9.95 -6.57 17.23
CA GLY A 126 -11.15 -6.62 16.39
C GLY A 126 -12.22 -7.59 16.91
N LEU A 127 -12.14 -8.04 18.16
CA LEU A 127 -13.05 -9.05 18.71
C LEU A 127 -14.51 -8.59 18.79
N ALA A 128 -14.78 -7.29 18.90
CA ALA A 128 -16.14 -6.77 18.95
C ALA A 128 -16.86 -6.84 17.57
N LEU A 129 -16.12 -7.11 16.49
CA LEU A 129 -16.68 -7.24 15.14
C LEU A 129 -17.37 -8.59 14.89
N ALA A 130 -17.21 -9.57 15.81
CA ALA A 130 -17.70 -10.94 15.64
C ALA A 130 -17.29 -11.62 14.30
N ALA A 131 -16.26 -11.08 13.64
CA ALA A 131 -15.77 -11.53 12.34
C ALA A 131 -14.70 -12.63 12.44
N GLY A 132 -14.64 -13.33 13.58
CA GLY A 132 -13.62 -14.32 13.86
C GLY A 132 -12.19 -13.75 13.76
N PRO A 133 -11.20 -14.54 13.29
CA PRO A 133 -9.81 -14.10 13.17
C PRO A 133 -9.55 -13.20 11.95
N LEU A 134 -10.57 -12.96 11.11
CA LEU A 134 -10.41 -12.29 9.82
C LEU A 134 -9.83 -10.86 9.94
N PRO A 135 -10.30 -10.00 10.86
CA PRO A 135 -9.73 -8.66 11.04
C PRO A 135 -8.27 -8.70 11.48
N LEU A 136 -7.91 -9.66 12.34
CA LEU A 136 -6.56 -9.81 12.86
C LEU A 136 -5.58 -10.26 11.76
N ILE A 137 -5.94 -11.31 11.02
CA ILE A 137 -5.11 -11.86 9.94
C ILE A 137 -5.03 -10.86 8.77
N GLY A 138 -6.16 -10.27 8.38
CA GLY A 138 -6.20 -9.28 7.29
C GLY A 138 -5.36 -8.04 7.62
N SER A 139 -5.49 -7.49 8.83
CA SER A 139 -4.66 -6.36 9.26
C SER A 139 -3.18 -6.72 9.34
N LEU A 140 -2.83 -7.93 9.82
CA LEU A 140 -1.44 -8.39 9.86
C LEU A 140 -0.84 -8.49 8.45
N ALA A 141 -1.57 -9.08 7.51
CA ALA A 141 -1.12 -9.22 6.12
C ALA A 141 -0.88 -7.85 5.45
N LEU A 142 -1.77 -6.88 5.70
CA LEU A 142 -1.62 -5.52 5.17
C LEU A 142 -0.39 -4.81 5.76
N HIS A 143 -0.16 -4.92 7.07
CA HIS A 143 1.00 -4.29 7.70
C HIS A 143 2.30 -4.98 7.29
N ALA A 144 2.30 -6.31 7.12
CA ALA A 144 3.43 -7.05 6.57
C ALA A 144 3.78 -6.57 5.15
N LEU A 145 2.78 -6.44 4.27
CA LEU A 145 2.95 -5.89 2.92
C LEU A 145 3.54 -4.47 2.97
N TYR A 146 2.99 -3.62 3.82
CA TYR A 146 3.48 -2.25 4.05
C TYR A 146 4.94 -2.25 4.49
N GLY A 147 5.27 -2.98 5.56
CA GLY A 147 6.61 -2.99 6.14
C GLY A 147 7.67 -3.57 5.19
N VAL A 148 7.36 -4.67 4.49
CA VAL A 148 8.26 -5.25 3.48
C VAL A 148 8.53 -4.26 2.35
N THR A 149 7.46 -3.67 1.80
CA THR A 149 7.55 -2.71 0.69
C THR A 149 8.35 -1.47 1.11
N LEU A 150 8.05 -0.93 2.29
CA LEU A 150 8.77 0.20 2.89
C LEU A 150 10.26 -0.10 3.06
N ALA A 151 10.58 -1.25 3.67
CA ALA A 151 11.95 -1.60 4.00
C ALA A 151 12.81 -1.81 2.75
N VAL A 152 12.30 -2.57 1.77
CA VAL A 152 12.99 -2.85 0.50
C VAL A 152 13.25 -1.54 -0.25
N LEU A 153 12.23 -0.69 -0.41
CA LEU A 153 12.36 0.56 -1.17
C LEU A 153 13.26 1.57 -0.45
N SER A 154 13.16 1.66 0.87
CA SER A 154 14.03 2.55 1.66
C SER A 154 15.51 2.20 1.50
N SER A 155 15.87 0.91 1.43
CA SER A 155 17.23 0.47 1.13
C SER A 155 17.62 0.70 -0.32
N SER A 156 16.76 0.38 -1.29
CA SER A 156 17.05 0.62 -2.71
C SER A 156 17.35 2.10 -3.00
N PHE A 157 16.63 3.03 -2.38
CA PHE A 157 16.92 4.46 -2.52
C PHE A 157 18.20 4.90 -1.81
N GLY A 158 18.67 4.15 -0.81
CA GLY A 158 19.96 4.40 -0.17
C GLY A 158 21.13 3.89 -1.01
N ASP A 159 20.99 2.69 -1.54
CA ASP A 159 22.05 1.99 -2.25
C ASP A 159 22.28 2.60 -3.65
N GLY A 160 21.21 2.98 -4.35
CA GLY A 160 21.29 3.59 -5.69
C GLY A 160 21.93 4.98 -5.73
N VAL A 161 21.94 5.71 -4.61
CA VAL A 161 22.57 7.04 -4.48
C VAL A 161 24.04 6.95 -4.04
N MET A 162 24.44 5.85 -3.39
CA MET A 162 25.82 5.58 -2.97
C MET A 162 26.64 4.83 -4.03
N ALA A 163 26.00 4.37 -5.11
CA ALA A 163 26.72 3.87 -6.28
C ALA A 163 27.54 5.00 -6.91
N ARG A 164 28.85 4.78 -7.09
CA ARG A 164 29.85 5.71 -7.66
C ARG A 164 29.30 6.56 -8.83
N PRO A 165 29.83 7.78 -9.05
CA PRO A 165 29.46 8.57 -10.22
C PRO A 165 29.67 7.74 -11.48
N ARG A 166 28.56 7.40 -12.14
CA ARG A 166 28.57 6.75 -13.45
C ARG A 166 29.08 7.77 -14.47
N SER A 167 29.80 7.33 -15.49
CA SER A 167 30.12 8.17 -16.65
C SER A 167 28.82 8.76 -17.23
N GLY A 168 28.88 9.95 -17.85
CA GLY A 168 27.69 10.66 -18.34
C GLY A 168 26.80 9.80 -19.23
N GLU A 169 27.38 8.94 -20.08
CA GLU A 169 26.64 8.01 -20.95
C GLU A 169 25.90 6.92 -20.17
N ALA A 170 26.52 6.32 -19.14
CA ALA A 170 25.88 5.30 -18.31
C ALA A 170 24.73 5.89 -17.47
N GLN A 171 24.79 7.19 -17.15
CA GLN A 171 23.72 7.92 -16.47
C GLN A 171 22.54 8.20 -17.41
N VAL A 172 22.82 8.56 -18.67
CA VAL A 172 21.81 8.77 -19.72
C VAL A 172 21.06 7.46 -20.03
N ILE A 173 21.77 6.34 -20.18
CA ILE A 173 21.14 5.03 -20.43
C ILE A 173 20.29 4.57 -19.23
N ALA A 174 20.74 4.82 -18.00
CA ALA A 174 19.95 4.54 -16.80
C ALA A 174 18.67 5.37 -16.75
N LEU A 175 18.75 6.66 -17.11
CA LEU A 175 17.60 7.55 -17.13
C LEU A 175 16.60 7.16 -18.23
N GLN A 176 17.06 6.87 -19.44
CA GLN A 176 16.20 6.41 -20.54
C GLN A 176 15.46 5.11 -20.22
N ASN A 177 16.15 4.16 -19.58
CA ASN A 177 15.52 2.92 -19.12
C ASN A 177 14.54 3.16 -17.97
N ALA A 178 14.85 4.08 -17.06
CA ALA A 178 13.92 4.49 -16.01
C ALA A 178 12.66 5.14 -16.59
N GLU A 179 12.79 6.03 -17.58
CA GLU A 179 11.67 6.68 -18.27
C GLU A 179 10.81 5.65 -19.01
N PHE A 180 11.42 4.75 -19.76
CA PHE A 180 10.70 3.71 -20.50
C PHE A 180 9.97 2.74 -19.55
N CYS A 181 10.64 2.26 -18.50
CA CYS A 181 10.01 1.40 -17.52
C CYS A 181 8.95 2.15 -16.69
N ALA A 182 9.14 3.43 -16.40
CA ALA A 182 8.11 4.28 -15.81
C ALA A 182 6.88 4.38 -16.73
N ALA A 183 7.06 4.63 -18.01
CA ALA A 183 5.94 4.68 -18.96
C ALA A 183 5.17 3.35 -19.01
N LEU A 184 5.87 2.22 -19.09
CA LEU A 184 5.25 0.88 -19.00
C LEU A 184 4.54 0.67 -17.67
N GLY A 185 5.17 1.13 -16.59
CA GLY A 185 4.61 1.14 -15.26
C GLY A 185 3.31 1.91 -15.20
N VAL A 186 3.24 3.15 -15.72
CA VAL A 186 2.02 3.97 -15.77
C VAL A 186 0.92 3.20 -16.49
N VAL A 187 1.22 2.62 -17.66
CA VAL A 187 0.23 1.88 -18.45
C VAL A 187 -0.29 0.67 -17.69
N GLY A 188 0.59 -0.15 -17.10
CA GLY A 188 0.20 -1.29 -16.28
C GLY A 188 -0.60 -0.88 -15.04
N GLY A 189 -0.18 0.21 -14.39
CA GLY A 189 -0.84 0.79 -13.24
C GLY A 189 -2.24 1.34 -13.54
N LEU A 190 -2.41 2.04 -14.66
CA LEU A 190 -3.70 2.53 -15.14
C LEU A 190 -4.64 1.35 -15.42
N ALA A 191 -4.16 0.30 -16.08
CA ALA A 191 -4.95 -0.89 -16.40
C ALA A 191 -5.39 -1.64 -15.13
N LEU A 192 -4.48 -1.86 -14.18
CA LEU A 192 -4.80 -2.47 -12.89
C LEU A 192 -5.76 -1.60 -12.05
N GLY A 193 -5.53 -0.28 -12.01
CA GLY A 193 -6.39 0.67 -11.32
C GLY A 193 -7.80 0.74 -11.92
N ALA A 194 -7.92 0.69 -13.24
CA ALA A 194 -9.19 0.62 -13.95
C ALA A 194 -9.91 -0.71 -13.67
N GLY A 195 -9.20 -1.84 -13.76
CA GLY A 195 -9.75 -3.15 -13.44
C GLY A 195 -10.28 -3.22 -12.01
N LEU A 196 -9.51 -2.71 -11.04
CA LEU A 196 -9.94 -2.60 -9.66
C LEU A 196 -11.21 -1.73 -9.52
N GLY A 197 -11.23 -0.56 -10.17
CA GLY A 197 -12.39 0.31 -10.18
C GLY A 197 -13.64 -0.36 -10.73
N LEU A 198 -13.51 -1.10 -11.82
CA LEU A 198 -14.61 -1.85 -12.44
C LEU A 198 -15.10 -2.98 -11.55
N VAL A 199 -14.20 -3.73 -10.89
CA VAL A 199 -14.58 -4.75 -9.90
C VAL A 199 -15.36 -4.10 -8.76
N LEU A 200 -14.88 -2.98 -8.22
CA LEU A 200 -15.54 -2.24 -7.15
C LEU A 200 -16.95 -1.76 -7.56
N VAL A 201 -17.13 -1.27 -8.78
CA VAL A 201 -18.43 -0.88 -9.33
C VAL A 201 -19.38 -2.07 -9.47
N ASN A 202 -18.92 -3.19 -10.02
CA ASN A 202 -19.76 -4.39 -10.18
C ASN A 202 -20.20 -4.97 -8.83
N VAL A 203 -19.30 -5.01 -7.86
CA VAL A 203 -19.60 -5.43 -6.48
C VAL A 203 -20.61 -4.49 -5.82
N ASN A 204 -20.54 -3.19 -6.10
CA ASN A 204 -21.51 -2.21 -5.63
C ASN A 204 -22.94 -2.49 -6.16
N GLN A 205 -23.05 -2.72 -7.47
CA GLN A 205 -24.35 -2.93 -8.11
C GLN A 205 -25.03 -4.22 -7.66
N ALA A 206 -24.25 -5.27 -7.36
CA ALA A 206 -24.76 -6.52 -6.80
C ALA A 206 -25.31 -6.41 -5.36
N GLY A 207 -25.01 -5.32 -4.64
CA GLY A 207 -25.32 -5.14 -3.21
C GLY A 207 -26.48 -4.19 -2.88
N ASN A 208 -27.43 -3.95 -3.80
CA ASN A 208 -28.51 -2.93 -3.70
C ASN A 208 -28.03 -1.47 -3.79
N GLY A 209 -27.05 -1.18 -4.65
CA GLY A 209 -26.91 0.13 -5.29
C GLY A 209 -26.53 1.34 -4.42
N SER A 210 -26.20 1.15 -3.14
CA SER A 210 -25.69 2.24 -2.32
C SER A 210 -24.28 2.60 -2.80
N ALA A 211 -24.14 3.68 -3.58
CA ALA A 211 -22.89 4.31 -3.99
C ALA A 211 -21.76 3.98 -3.01
N TRP A 212 -20.72 3.25 -3.45
CA TRP A 212 -19.58 2.91 -2.62
C TRP A 212 -19.10 4.19 -1.94
N LEU A 213 -19.41 4.31 -0.65
CA LEU A 213 -18.99 5.41 0.21
C LEU A 213 -19.43 6.79 -0.34
N GLY A 214 -20.60 6.85 -0.99
CA GLY A 214 -21.18 8.06 -1.58
C GLY A 214 -20.57 8.50 -2.92
N MET A 215 -19.56 7.80 -3.44
CA MET A 215 -18.93 8.15 -4.71
C MET A 215 -19.72 7.65 -5.91
N HIS A 216 -19.84 8.49 -6.94
CA HIS A 216 -20.39 8.10 -8.23
C HIS A 216 -19.53 6.98 -8.86
N PRO A 217 -20.11 5.93 -9.48
CA PRO A 217 -19.37 4.78 -10.01
C PRO A 217 -18.19 5.15 -10.92
N PHE A 218 -18.39 6.13 -11.81
CA PHE A 218 -17.35 6.62 -12.69
C PHE A 218 -16.24 7.36 -11.96
N GLY A 219 -16.56 8.08 -10.88
CA GLY A 219 -15.57 8.76 -10.04
C GLY A 219 -14.68 7.77 -9.29
N LEU A 220 -15.25 6.63 -8.87
CA LEU A 220 -14.51 5.56 -8.23
C LEU A 220 -13.53 4.88 -9.20
N VAL A 221 -13.98 4.58 -10.43
CA VAL A 221 -13.09 4.03 -11.48
C VAL A 221 -11.99 5.03 -11.82
N ALA A 222 -12.34 6.30 -12.03
CA ALA A 222 -11.34 7.32 -12.36
C ALA A 222 -10.30 7.49 -11.24
N ALA A 223 -10.72 7.54 -9.99
CA ALA A 223 -9.83 7.67 -8.83
C ALA A 223 -8.89 6.46 -8.73
N SER A 224 -9.39 5.24 -8.88
CA SER A 224 -8.57 4.03 -8.83
C SER A 224 -7.62 3.92 -10.03
N THR A 225 -8.06 4.31 -11.23
CA THR A 225 -7.22 4.36 -12.44
C THR A 225 -6.08 5.34 -12.27
N VAL A 226 -6.35 6.60 -11.91
CA VAL A 226 -5.31 7.64 -11.76
C VAL A 226 -4.31 7.26 -10.66
N THR A 227 -4.81 6.74 -9.53
CA THR A 227 -3.95 6.26 -8.45
C THR A 227 -3.07 5.10 -8.91
N GLY A 228 -3.65 4.12 -9.62
CA GLY A 228 -2.91 3.01 -10.20
C GLY A 228 -1.84 3.47 -11.19
N GLY A 229 -2.14 4.41 -12.08
CA GLY A 229 -1.19 4.97 -13.05
C GLY A 229 -0.04 5.71 -12.39
N ALA A 230 -0.32 6.55 -11.39
CA ALA A 230 0.70 7.26 -10.65
C ALA A 230 1.68 6.30 -9.95
N LEU A 231 1.17 5.25 -9.33
CA LEU A 231 1.99 4.22 -8.69
C LEU A 231 2.75 3.37 -9.67
N GLY A 232 2.09 2.95 -10.75
CA GLY A 232 2.70 2.16 -11.79
C GLY A 232 3.91 2.89 -12.37
N GLY A 233 3.77 4.19 -12.68
CA GLY A 233 4.88 5.00 -13.19
C GLY A 233 6.06 5.06 -12.25
N LEU A 234 5.75 5.20 -10.97
CA LEU A 234 6.75 5.29 -9.93
C LEU A 234 7.45 3.93 -9.71
N VAL A 235 6.74 2.81 -9.66
CA VAL A 235 7.32 1.45 -9.59
C VAL A 235 8.15 1.14 -10.85
N GLY A 236 7.63 1.49 -12.02
CA GLY A 236 8.30 1.31 -13.30
C GLY A 236 9.63 2.06 -13.37
N SER A 237 9.67 3.30 -12.86
CA SER A 237 10.90 4.09 -12.77
C SER A 237 11.99 3.36 -11.98
N PHE A 238 11.64 2.66 -10.91
CA PHE A 238 12.61 1.92 -10.09
C PHE A 238 13.10 0.64 -10.75
N PHE A 239 12.22 -0.09 -11.44
CA PHE A 239 12.64 -1.26 -12.23
C PHE A 239 13.63 -0.91 -13.34
N GLY A 240 13.42 0.24 -14.01
CA GLY A 240 14.33 0.72 -15.05
C GLY A 240 15.73 1.04 -14.52
N LEU A 241 15.81 1.63 -13.32
CA LEU A 241 17.09 1.92 -12.66
C LEU A 241 17.84 0.65 -12.24
N GLY A 242 17.14 -0.36 -11.71
CA GLY A 242 17.74 -1.63 -11.26
C GLY A 242 18.30 -2.51 -12.38
N ARG A 243 17.73 -2.43 -13.59
CA ARG A 243 18.20 -3.22 -14.75
C ARG A 243 19.58 -2.81 -15.25
N VAL A 244 19.92 -1.52 -15.14
CA VAL A 244 21.23 -1.01 -15.57
C VAL A 244 22.34 -1.41 -14.60
N GLU A 245 22.04 -1.58 -13.30
CA GLU A 245 23.00 -2.14 -12.34
C GLU A 245 23.43 -3.57 -12.65
N ALA A 246 22.51 -4.41 -13.11
CA ALA A 246 22.80 -5.79 -13.45
C ALA A 246 23.65 -5.93 -14.73
N TYR A 247 23.47 -5.01 -15.69
CA TYR A 247 24.20 -5.00 -16.95
C TYR A 247 25.67 -4.58 -16.74
N VAL A 248 25.89 -3.52 -15.96
CA VAL A 248 27.23 -2.99 -15.68
C VAL A 248 28.07 -3.93 -14.81
N LYS A 249 27.47 -4.75 -13.94
CA LYS A 249 28.22 -5.77 -13.17
C LYS A 249 28.73 -6.94 -14.03
N ARG A 250 28.24 -7.10 -15.26
CA ARG A 250 28.63 -8.19 -16.17
C ARG A 250 29.65 -7.78 -17.23
N THR A 251 29.91 -6.48 -17.38
CA THR A 251 30.91 -5.90 -18.29
C THR A 251 32.12 -5.44 -17.51
#